data_AF-A0A2V2SM89-F1
#
_entry.id   AF-A0A2V2SM89-F1
#
_cell.length_a   1.000
_cell.length_b   1.000
_cell.length_c   1.000
_cell.angle_alpha   90.00
_cell.angle_beta   90.00
_cell.angle_gamma   90.00
#
_symmetry.space_group_name_H-M   'P 1'
#
loop_
_entity.id
_entity.type
_entity.pdbx_description
1 polymer ?
#
loop_
_entity_poly.entity_id
_entity_poly.type
_entity_poly.pdbx_seq_one_letter_code
_entity_poly.pdbx_strand_id
1 'polypeptide(L)'
;MVRTAEGRVEREDYILLTEFFHDPATNYLIYQGPGVDRILAAVPGSIALGYQLVAAKRTLFNCQMLRWLDYPVPPVMQHYDWPHGSHIEKPLAHQMVMANFMVLHPRSFNFTDMGGMKTLSACWAAEWLMKQYPAGECKALIVAPLSALQATWGDTIFANFAGRRTFEILHGKADKRLKLLEKYADFYVINPKGLITDVQVLRGKTKHKNRIVIDGFAAALRDRKDIKIVICDEATYLKDYSTLQSKVFEQILNDRPYVCLMTGTPIAGGPKDAYGLAKVINNAGGESFRSFFARTYIEVSERKFKPRKGAIEEAKRLLTPSIAFPIEKIWDGPPLTVQRREVALSAEQTQLLRDLKRDLQVTVKGGSVITPMNAAAVRAKAIQISLGAIYDADHIAHEVDVGPRLKVVEELIEETNRKILIFAPLTCVVNLLYDRLNKHWRFAKVIGATPKKAREEAFRKFQNTDDLDGIIADPGTMAHSINLYAGDMVIWYGPTEKPELYLQGNKRVHRPGQKFPVTVVQMVATAIERGIYKTLEGNVSMQDVLLDWIRRDVL
;
A
#
# COMPACT_ATOMS: atom_id res chain seq x y z
N MET A 1 -31.85 -24.93 2.18
CA MET A 1 -31.49 -25.00 3.61
C MET A 1 -31.67 -26.43 4.08
N VAL A 2 -30.59 -27.19 4.17
CA VAL A 2 -30.58 -28.50 4.84
C VAL A 2 -29.69 -28.35 6.07
N ARG A 3 -30.23 -28.66 7.26
CA ARG A 3 -29.46 -28.70 8.51
C ARG A 3 -28.79 -30.06 8.62
N THR A 4 -27.48 -30.10 8.79
CA THR A 4 -26.80 -31.30 9.29
C THR A 4 -26.88 -31.36 10.81
N ALA A 5 -26.67 -32.55 11.38
CA ALA A 5 -26.88 -32.89 12.79
C ALA A 5 -26.00 -32.11 13.80
N GLU A 6 -25.07 -31.28 13.33
CA GLU A 6 -24.08 -30.58 14.16
C GLU A 6 -24.23 -29.05 14.16
N GLY A 7 -25.28 -28.50 13.53
CA GLY A 7 -25.60 -27.07 13.62
C GLY A 7 -24.59 -26.11 12.96
N ARG A 8 -23.62 -26.63 12.19
CA ARG A 8 -22.73 -25.80 11.36
C ARG A 8 -23.44 -25.46 10.05
N VAL A 9 -23.51 -24.17 9.73
CA VAL A 9 -23.84 -23.70 8.38
C VAL A 9 -22.57 -23.83 7.54
N GLU A 10 -22.38 -24.99 6.91
CA GLU A 10 -21.44 -25.10 5.82
C GLU A 10 -22.03 -24.38 4.60
N ARG A 11 -21.23 -23.53 3.95
CA ARG A 11 -21.58 -22.99 2.63
C ARG A 11 -21.61 -24.20 1.70
N GLU A 12 -22.76 -24.45 1.06
CA GLU A 12 -22.89 -25.43 -0.03
C GLU A 12 -21.68 -25.31 -0.96
N ASP A 13 -21.00 -26.43 -1.22
CA ASP A 13 -19.94 -26.54 -2.19
C ASP A 13 -20.43 -25.97 -3.53
N TYR A 14 -19.90 -24.80 -3.88
CA TYR A 14 -20.16 -24.16 -5.15
C TYR A 14 -19.51 -25.04 -6.22
N ILE A 15 -20.32 -25.81 -6.95
CA ILE A 15 -19.89 -26.37 -8.24
C ILE A 15 -19.62 -25.14 -9.13
N LEU A 16 -18.36 -24.74 -9.21
CA LEU A 16 -17.90 -23.77 -10.18
C LEU A 16 -18.24 -24.34 -11.56
N LEU A 17 -19.12 -23.67 -12.30
CA LEU A 17 -19.22 -23.92 -13.73
C LEU A 17 -17.92 -23.42 -14.33
N THR A 18 -17.03 -24.34 -14.68
CA THR A 18 -15.71 -24.02 -15.22
C THR A 18 -15.75 -23.55 -16.67
N GLU A 19 -16.87 -23.73 -17.37
CA GLU A 19 -16.97 -23.48 -18.80
C GLU A 19 -18.24 -22.72 -19.18
N PHE A 20 -18.09 -21.81 -20.16
CA PHE A 20 -19.18 -21.11 -20.83
C PHE A 20 -18.96 -21.20 -22.34
N PHE A 21 -20.03 -21.18 -23.10
CA PHE A 21 -19.97 -21.00 -24.54
C PHE A 21 -20.30 -19.54 -24.90
N HIS A 22 -19.45 -18.87 -25.66
CA HIS A 22 -19.74 -17.55 -26.22
C HIS A 22 -20.24 -17.72 -27.65
N ASP A 23 -21.51 -17.39 -27.89
CA ASP A 23 -22.05 -17.28 -29.24
C ASP A 23 -21.66 -15.90 -29.82
N PRO A 24 -20.74 -15.81 -30.80
CA PRO A 24 -20.33 -14.54 -31.37
C PRO A 24 -21.41 -13.90 -32.25
N ALA A 25 -22.35 -14.67 -32.81
CA ALA A 25 -23.38 -14.15 -33.70
C ALA A 25 -24.45 -13.38 -32.94
N THR A 26 -24.88 -13.92 -31.79
CA THR A 26 -25.90 -13.28 -30.95
C THR A 26 -25.31 -12.48 -29.78
N ASN A 27 -24.01 -12.65 -29.51
CA ASN A 27 -23.28 -12.08 -28.39
C ASN A 27 -23.87 -12.47 -27.01
N TYR A 28 -24.26 -13.74 -26.88
CA TYR A 28 -24.70 -14.35 -25.62
C TYR A 28 -23.62 -15.25 -25.03
N LEU A 29 -23.57 -15.29 -23.70
CA LEU A 29 -22.80 -16.26 -22.91
C LEU A 29 -23.77 -17.33 -22.42
N ILE A 30 -23.48 -18.58 -22.73
CA ILE A 30 -24.30 -19.73 -22.37
C ILE A 30 -23.57 -20.54 -21.31
N TYR A 31 -24.25 -20.78 -20.19
CA TYR A 31 -23.76 -21.56 -19.07
C TYR A 31 -24.59 -22.81 -18.91
N GLN A 32 -23.94 -23.93 -18.59
CA GLN A 32 -24.61 -25.22 -18.39
C GLN A 32 -24.26 -25.83 -17.04
N GLY A 33 -25.27 -26.29 -16.30
CA GLY A 33 -25.08 -27.18 -15.16
C GLY A 33 -25.73 -26.70 -13.86
N PRO A 34 -25.39 -27.32 -12.72
CA PRO A 34 -26.00 -26.98 -11.45
C PRO A 34 -25.77 -25.52 -11.07
N GLY A 35 -26.82 -24.85 -10.56
CA GLY A 35 -26.72 -23.48 -10.05
C GLY A 35 -26.89 -22.36 -11.08
N VAL A 36 -27.01 -22.65 -12.39
CA VAL A 36 -27.28 -21.62 -13.42
C VAL A 36 -28.54 -20.80 -13.15
N ASP A 37 -29.49 -21.31 -12.36
CA ASP A 37 -30.71 -20.59 -11.98
C ASP A 37 -30.41 -19.28 -11.23
N ARG A 38 -29.23 -19.18 -10.58
CA ARG A 38 -28.77 -17.92 -9.97
C ARG A 38 -28.51 -16.83 -11.01
N ILE A 39 -28.12 -17.22 -12.22
CA ILE A 39 -27.97 -16.29 -13.35
C ILE A 39 -29.35 -15.73 -13.73
N LEU A 40 -30.38 -16.58 -13.79
CA LEU A 40 -31.77 -16.14 -14.06
C LEU A 40 -32.30 -15.17 -12.99
N ALA A 41 -31.98 -15.44 -11.72
CA ALA A 41 -32.43 -14.62 -10.61
C ALA A 41 -31.75 -13.24 -10.54
N ALA A 42 -30.50 -13.14 -10.99
CA ALA A 42 -29.68 -11.95 -10.76
C ALA A 42 -29.33 -11.18 -12.04
N VAL A 43 -29.09 -11.84 -13.17
CA VAL A 43 -28.57 -11.21 -14.40
C VAL A 43 -29.72 -10.77 -15.31
N PRO A 44 -29.90 -9.45 -15.56
CA PRO A 44 -31.02 -8.97 -16.36
C PRO A 44 -30.99 -9.45 -17.81
N GLY A 45 -32.17 -9.81 -18.31
CA GLY A 45 -32.35 -10.28 -19.68
C GLY A 45 -31.70 -11.65 -19.96
N SER A 46 -31.37 -12.41 -18.92
CA SER A 46 -30.99 -13.80 -19.06
C SER A 46 -32.20 -14.68 -19.40
N ILE A 47 -31.96 -15.77 -20.12
CA ILE A 47 -32.99 -16.61 -20.74
C ILE A 47 -32.68 -18.07 -20.41
N ALA A 48 -33.70 -18.80 -19.93
CA ALA A 48 -33.61 -20.25 -19.76
C ALA A 48 -33.78 -20.93 -21.12
N LEU A 49 -32.82 -21.78 -21.50
CA LEU A 49 -32.85 -22.55 -22.75
C LEU A 49 -33.33 -24.00 -22.54
N GLY A 50 -33.68 -24.38 -21.30
CA GLY A 50 -33.96 -25.77 -20.90
C GLY A 50 -32.69 -26.53 -20.53
N TYR A 51 -32.80 -27.76 -20.01
CA TYR A 51 -31.66 -28.65 -19.72
C TYR A 51 -30.52 -28.04 -18.86
N GLN A 52 -30.87 -27.20 -17.88
CA GLN A 52 -29.90 -26.44 -17.07
C GLN A 52 -28.97 -25.55 -17.91
N LEU A 53 -29.47 -25.00 -19.02
CA LEU A 53 -28.80 -24.00 -19.84
C LEU A 53 -29.42 -22.62 -19.60
N VAL A 54 -28.57 -21.64 -19.33
CA VAL A 54 -28.96 -20.23 -19.21
C VAL A 54 -28.09 -19.39 -20.11
N ALA A 55 -28.72 -18.56 -20.93
CA ALA A 55 -28.05 -17.58 -21.78
C ALA A 55 -28.13 -16.19 -21.15
N ALA A 56 -27.03 -15.47 -21.09
CA ALA A 56 -26.97 -14.08 -20.66
C ALA A 56 -26.31 -13.22 -21.74
N LYS A 57 -26.94 -12.10 -22.11
CA LYS A 57 -26.37 -11.18 -23.10
C LYS A 57 -25.03 -10.64 -22.58
N ARG A 58 -23.99 -10.63 -23.42
CA ARG A 58 -22.63 -10.15 -23.07
C ARG A 58 -22.55 -8.61 -23.08
N THR A 59 -23.25 -7.97 -22.13
CA THR A 59 -23.06 -6.55 -21.81
C THR A 59 -22.04 -6.42 -20.67
N LEU A 60 -21.40 -5.25 -20.53
CA LEU A 60 -20.48 -5.00 -19.41
C LEU A 60 -21.14 -5.30 -18.06
N PHE A 61 -22.36 -4.79 -17.87
CA PHE A 61 -23.11 -4.98 -16.63
C PHE A 61 -23.36 -6.47 -16.35
N ASN A 62 -23.81 -7.24 -17.34
CA ASN A 62 -24.05 -8.67 -17.18
C ASN A 62 -22.74 -9.42 -16.90
N CYS A 63 -21.64 -9.08 -17.58
CA CYS A 63 -20.32 -9.67 -17.28
C CYS A 63 -19.87 -9.38 -15.85
N GLN A 64 -20.09 -8.16 -15.34
CA GLN A 64 -19.77 -7.80 -13.95
C GLN A 64 -20.63 -8.59 -12.96
N MET A 65 -21.93 -8.76 -13.24
CA MET A 65 -22.82 -9.57 -12.40
C MET A 65 -22.44 -11.05 -12.41
N LEU A 66 -22.11 -11.60 -13.57
CA LEU A 66 -21.64 -12.98 -13.71
C LEU A 66 -20.35 -13.18 -12.90
N ARG A 67 -19.38 -12.25 -12.98
CA ARG A 67 -18.18 -12.29 -12.13
C ARG A 67 -18.48 -12.16 -10.65
N TRP A 68 -19.48 -11.36 -10.25
CA TRP A 68 -19.90 -11.24 -8.86
C TRP A 68 -20.52 -12.54 -8.31
N LEU A 69 -21.21 -13.28 -9.17
CA LEU A 69 -21.73 -14.62 -8.90
C LEU A 69 -20.69 -15.74 -9.04
N ASP A 70 -19.43 -15.39 -9.31
CA ASP A 70 -18.30 -16.29 -9.51
C ASP A 70 -18.38 -17.17 -10.79
N TYR A 71 -19.09 -16.71 -11.82
CA TYR A 71 -19.08 -17.33 -13.14
C TYR A 71 -17.93 -16.78 -14.01
N PRO A 72 -17.28 -17.61 -14.84
CA PRO A 72 -16.28 -17.15 -15.80
C PRO A 72 -16.93 -16.29 -16.90
N VAL A 73 -16.19 -15.29 -17.40
CA VAL A 73 -16.61 -14.46 -18.55
C VAL A 73 -15.41 -14.23 -19.47
N PRO A 74 -15.61 -14.05 -20.78
CA PRO A 74 -14.51 -13.71 -21.67
C PRO A 74 -13.99 -12.29 -21.37
N PRO A 75 -12.71 -11.98 -21.65
CA PRO A 75 -12.18 -10.63 -21.51
C PRO A 75 -13.05 -9.60 -22.24
N VAL A 76 -13.43 -8.51 -21.57
CA VAL A 76 -14.28 -7.46 -22.17
C VAL A 76 -13.46 -6.42 -22.94
N MET A 77 -12.16 -6.33 -22.63
CA MET A 77 -11.22 -5.40 -23.26
C MET A 77 -10.50 -6.01 -24.49
N GLN A 78 -11.02 -7.07 -25.10
CA GLN A 78 -10.32 -7.82 -26.17
C GLN A 78 -9.99 -6.98 -27.42
N HIS A 79 -10.81 -5.97 -27.73
CA HIS A 79 -10.61 -5.06 -28.88
C HIS A 79 -10.09 -3.68 -28.45
N TYR A 80 -9.62 -3.57 -27.21
CA TYR A 80 -8.98 -2.35 -26.77
C TYR A 80 -7.65 -2.18 -27.49
N ASP A 81 -7.32 -0.95 -27.87
CA ASP A 81 -6.13 -0.63 -28.66
C ASP A 81 -4.88 -0.38 -27.79
N TRP A 82 -5.02 -0.49 -26.46
CA TRP A 82 -3.94 -0.45 -25.48
C TRP A 82 -2.97 0.72 -25.68
N PRO A 83 -3.45 1.98 -25.68
CA PRO A 83 -2.62 3.13 -26.02
C PRO A 83 -1.39 3.22 -25.11
N HIS A 84 -0.21 3.31 -25.71
CA HIS A 84 1.05 3.34 -25.01
C HIS A 84 2.03 4.32 -25.66
N GLY A 85 2.93 4.88 -24.86
CA GLY A 85 3.99 5.75 -25.36
C GLY A 85 5.02 4.97 -26.18
N SER A 86 5.85 5.71 -26.93
CA SER A 86 6.89 5.14 -27.81
C SER A 86 7.98 4.32 -27.10
N HIS A 87 8.09 4.44 -25.78
CA HIS A 87 9.03 3.67 -24.95
C HIS A 87 8.52 2.27 -24.59
N ILE A 88 7.27 1.95 -24.91
CA ILE A 88 6.67 0.63 -24.72
C ILE A 88 6.55 -0.01 -26.10
N GLU A 89 7.24 -1.12 -26.32
CA GLU A 89 7.17 -1.86 -27.58
C GLU A 89 5.81 -2.55 -27.75
N LYS A 90 5.32 -3.20 -26.69
CA LYS A 90 4.01 -3.84 -26.64
C LYS A 90 3.44 -3.89 -25.21
N PRO A 91 2.12 -3.82 -25.04
CA PRO A 91 1.46 -4.09 -23.76
C PRO A 91 1.81 -5.47 -23.22
N LEU A 92 2.13 -5.58 -21.94
CA LEU A 92 2.43 -6.86 -21.31
C LEU A 92 1.13 -7.56 -20.87
N ALA A 93 1.08 -8.90 -21.03
CA ALA A 93 -0.12 -9.68 -20.76
C ALA A 93 -0.70 -9.47 -19.35
N HIS A 94 0.14 -9.45 -18.32
CA HIS A 94 -0.30 -9.22 -16.94
C HIS A 94 -0.95 -7.84 -16.75
N GLN A 95 -0.51 -6.82 -17.49
CA GLN A 95 -1.12 -5.48 -17.44
C GLN A 95 -2.52 -5.49 -18.06
N MET A 96 -2.70 -6.19 -19.18
CA MET A 96 -4.00 -6.37 -19.84
C MET A 96 -4.97 -7.13 -18.92
N VAL A 97 -4.50 -8.19 -18.26
CA VAL A 97 -5.29 -8.95 -17.28
C VAL A 97 -5.69 -8.07 -16.10
N MET A 98 -4.77 -7.28 -15.54
CA MET A 98 -5.09 -6.31 -14.48
C MET A 98 -6.15 -5.29 -14.93
N ALA A 99 -5.99 -4.71 -16.12
CA ALA A 99 -6.95 -3.75 -16.64
C ALA A 99 -8.35 -4.37 -16.79
N ASN A 100 -8.42 -5.55 -17.43
CA ASN A 100 -9.67 -6.28 -17.61
C ASN A 100 -10.30 -6.68 -16.27
N PHE A 101 -9.51 -7.09 -15.29
CA PHE A 101 -9.98 -7.39 -13.93
C PHE A 101 -10.62 -6.17 -13.27
N MET A 102 -9.98 -5.00 -13.32
CA MET A 102 -10.52 -3.76 -12.73
C MET A 102 -11.84 -3.32 -13.38
N VAL A 103 -12.02 -3.61 -14.67
CA VAL A 103 -13.27 -3.36 -15.40
C VAL A 103 -14.37 -4.35 -14.98
N LEU A 104 -14.03 -5.63 -14.84
CA LEU A 104 -14.97 -6.71 -14.49
C LEU A 104 -15.37 -6.73 -13.01
N HIS A 105 -14.53 -6.16 -12.14
CA HIS A 105 -14.76 -6.08 -10.71
C HIS A 105 -14.84 -4.61 -10.29
N PRO A 106 -16.06 -3.99 -10.33
CA PRO A 106 -16.20 -2.55 -10.16
C PRO A 106 -15.57 -2.01 -8.88
N ARG A 107 -15.71 -2.77 -7.78
CA ARG A 107 -15.04 -2.48 -6.52
C ARG A 107 -14.08 -3.62 -6.21
N SER A 108 -12.78 -3.33 -6.20
CA SER A 108 -11.75 -4.37 -6.20
C SER A 108 -10.44 -3.94 -5.57
N PHE A 109 -9.58 -4.92 -5.30
CA PHE A 109 -8.22 -4.71 -4.86
C PHE A 109 -7.21 -5.13 -5.92
N ASN A 110 -6.15 -4.34 -6.08
CA ASN A 110 -4.97 -4.72 -6.84
C ASN A 110 -3.75 -4.74 -5.93
N PHE A 111 -3.35 -5.95 -5.53
CA PHE A 111 -2.19 -6.21 -4.68
C PHE A 111 -0.93 -6.62 -5.46
N THR A 112 -0.90 -6.35 -6.77
CA THR A 112 0.30 -6.57 -7.58
C THR A 112 1.49 -5.84 -6.97
N ASP A 113 2.65 -6.49 -7.03
CA ASP A 113 3.86 -6.00 -6.41
C ASP A 113 4.27 -4.62 -6.90
N MET A 114 5.04 -3.93 -6.04
CA MET A 114 5.70 -2.69 -6.41
C MET A 114 6.61 -2.92 -7.62
N GLY A 115 6.44 -2.10 -8.67
CA GLY A 115 7.16 -2.30 -9.94
C GLY A 115 6.39 -3.12 -10.98
N GLY A 116 5.28 -3.77 -10.62
CA GLY A 116 4.43 -4.52 -11.55
C GLY A 116 3.53 -3.67 -12.45
N MET A 117 3.96 -2.45 -12.79
CA MET A 117 3.32 -1.57 -13.80
C MET A 117 1.81 -1.30 -13.65
N LYS A 118 1.29 -1.30 -12.40
CA LYS A 118 -0.13 -1.08 -12.07
C LYS A 118 -0.73 0.21 -12.64
N THR A 119 0.04 1.29 -12.67
CA THR A 119 -0.43 2.63 -13.04
C THR A 119 -1.04 2.66 -14.46
N LEU A 120 -0.33 2.13 -15.45
CA LEU A 120 -0.80 2.12 -16.84
C LEU A 120 -2.01 1.20 -17.01
N SER A 121 -2.02 0.03 -16.36
CA SER A 121 -3.19 -0.87 -16.36
C SER A 121 -4.44 -0.20 -15.80
N ALA A 122 -4.28 0.59 -14.74
CA ALA A 122 -5.40 1.31 -14.12
C ALA A 122 -5.90 2.45 -15.01
N CYS A 123 -5.00 3.13 -15.72
CA CYS A 123 -5.36 4.13 -16.73
C CYS A 123 -6.12 3.49 -17.91
N TRP A 124 -5.67 2.34 -18.41
CA TRP A 124 -6.38 1.59 -19.46
C TRP A 124 -7.78 1.17 -19.04
N ALA A 125 -7.93 0.60 -17.84
CA ALA A 125 -9.24 0.25 -17.30
C ALA A 125 -10.17 1.47 -17.20
N ALA A 126 -9.64 2.58 -16.68
CA ALA A 126 -10.42 3.81 -16.53
C ALA A 126 -10.83 4.40 -17.90
N GLU A 127 -9.90 4.51 -18.84
CA GLU A 127 -10.17 5.05 -20.17
C GLU A 127 -11.16 4.19 -20.96
N TRP A 128 -11.04 2.87 -20.86
CA TRP A 128 -12.00 1.94 -21.46
C TRP A 128 -13.39 2.09 -20.85
N LEU A 129 -13.49 2.24 -19.51
CA LEU A 129 -14.75 2.50 -18.83
C LEU A 129 -15.36 3.82 -19.27
N MET A 130 -14.56 4.89 -19.40
CA MET A 130 -15.05 6.20 -19.89
C MET A 130 -15.73 6.08 -21.26
N LYS A 131 -15.20 5.24 -22.17
CA LYS A 131 -15.80 4.96 -23.49
C LYS A 131 -17.17 4.25 -23.43
N GLN A 132 -17.53 3.66 -22.28
CA GLN A 132 -18.83 3.01 -22.09
C GLN A 132 -19.94 3.99 -21.66
N TYR A 133 -19.58 5.24 -21.38
CA TYR A 133 -20.51 6.30 -21.00
C TYR A 133 -20.56 7.37 -22.09
N PRO A 134 -21.63 8.20 -22.13
CA PRO A 134 -21.65 9.38 -22.95
C PRO A 134 -20.44 10.29 -22.66
N ALA A 135 -19.98 11.01 -23.68
CA ALA A 135 -18.80 11.85 -23.58
C ALA A 135 -18.94 12.87 -22.44
N GLY A 136 -17.95 12.91 -21.55
CA GLY A 136 -17.91 13.82 -20.41
C GLY A 136 -18.69 13.36 -19.16
N GLU A 137 -19.51 12.31 -19.24
CA GLU A 137 -20.30 11.82 -18.10
C GLU A 137 -19.55 10.85 -17.17
N CYS A 138 -18.40 10.35 -17.58
CA CYS A 138 -17.57 9.45 -16.77
C CYS A 138 -16.15 10.00 -16.67
N LYS A 139 -15.72 10.30 -15.45
CA LYS A 139 -14.39 10.81 -15.09
C LYS A 139 -13.78 9.96 -13.99
N ALA A 140 -12.46 10.04 -13.87
CA ALA A 140 -11.69 9.33 -12.87
C ALA A 140 -11.08 10.27 -11.83
N LEU A 141 -11.13 9.87 -10.57
CA LEU A 141 -10.36 10.45 -9.48
C LEU A 141 -9.25 9.49 -9.09
N ILE A 142 -8.01 9.92 -9.24
CA ILE A 142 -6.83 9.22 -8.76
C ILE A 142 -6.42 9.85 -7.44
N VAL A 143 -6.33 9.02 -6.41
CA VAL A 143 -5.80 9.40 -5.10
C VAL A 143 -4.44 8.73 -4.92
N ALA A 144 -3.36 9.49 -4.87
CA ALA A 144 -2.00 8.96 -4.83
C ALA A 144 -1.07 9.77 -3.91
N PRO A 145 0.06 9.23 -3.44
CA PRO A 145 1.04 10.01 -2.66
C PRO A 145 1.44 11.30 -3.37
N LEU A 146 1.77 12.35 -2.62
CA LEU A 146 2.05 13.70 -3.17
C LEU A 146 3.13 13.71 -4.26
N SER A 147 4.13 12.85 -4.14
CA SER A 147 5.19 12.65 -5.13
C SER A 147 4.76 11.94 -6.40
N ALA A 148 3.71 11.12 -6.35
CA ALA A 148 3.24 10.33 -7.48
C ALA A 148 2.29 11.14 -8.39
N LEU A 149 1.74 12.27 -7.92
CA LEU A 149 0.71 13.01 -8.66
C LEU A 149 1.15 13.39 -10.07
N GLN A 150 2.29 14.06 -10.21
CA GLN A 150 2.86 14.40 -11.53
C GLN A 150 3.75 13.26 -12.03
N ALA A 151 4.82 12.95 -11.28
CA ALA A 151 5.92 12.08 -11.71
C ALA A 151 5.53 10.62 -12.01
N THR A 152 4.31 10.21 -11.69
CA THR A 152 3.79 8.88 -12.00
C THR A 152 2.49 9.01 -12.77
N TRP A 153 1.46 9.61 -12.18
CA TRP A 153 0.13 9.64 -12.76
C TRP A 153 0.00 10.64 -13.90
N GLY A 154 0.35 11.90 -13.68
CA GLY A 154 0.32 12.94 -14.72
C GLY A 154 1.18 12.57 -15.94
N ASP A 155 2.42 12.15 -15.70
CA ASP A 155 3.35 11.76 -16.77
C ASP A 155 2.87 10.50 -17.52
N THR A 156 2.30 9.50 -16.83
CA THR A 156 1.72 8.32 -17.49
C THR A 156 0.51 8.71 -18.35
N ILE A 157 -0.39 9.54 -17.85
CA ILE A 157 -1.57 9.97 -18.61
C ILE A 157 -1.12 10.77 -19.83
N PHE A 158 -0.20 11.71 -19.67
CA PHE A 158 0.36 12.49 -20.77
C PHE A 158 1.02 11.60 -21.83
N ALA A 159 1.96 10.74 -21.42
CA ALA A 159 2.76 9.96 -22.36
C ALA A 159 1.97 8.90 -23.14
N ASN A 160 0.86 8.39 -22.58
CA ASN A 160 0.10 7.29 -23.17
C ASN A 160 -1.26 7.72 -23.72
N PHE A 161 -1.80 8.88 -23.30
CA PHE A 161 -3.15 9.32 -23.67
C PHE A 161 -3.22 10.78 -24.14
N ALA A 162 -2.08 11.41 -24.46
CA ALA A 162 -2.08 12.72 -25.13
C ALA A 162 -2.97 12.69 -26.38
N GLY A 163 -3.82 13.71 -26.53
CA GLY A 163 -4.81 13.79 -27.61
C GLY A 163 -6.06 12.90 -27.42
N ARG A 164 -6.08 12.02 -26.42
CA ARG A 164 -7.23 11.16 -26.08
C ARG A 164 -7.91 11.56 -24.77
N ARG A 165 -7.11 11.88 -23.75
CA ARG A 165 -7.57 12.22 -22.40
C ARG A 165 -6.76 13.36 -21.80
N THR A 166 -7.42 14.10 -20.92
CA THR A 166 -6.90 15.24 -20.18
C THR A 166 -6.81 14.91 -18.69
N PHE A 167 -5.91 15.58 -17.97
CA PHE A 167 -5.82 15.44 -16.52
C PHE A 167 -5.56 16.78 -15.82
N GLU A 168 -5.99 16.88 -14.56
CA GLU A 168 -5.74 18.02 -13.69
C GLU A 168 -5.25 17.57 -12.32
N ILE A 169 -4.18 18.19 -11.83
CA ILE A 169 -3.60 17.91 -10.51
C ILE A 169 -4.19 18.86 -9.49
N LEU A 170 -5.01 18.32 -8.58
CA LEU A 170 -5.67 19.06 -7.52
C LEU A 170 -4.71 19.30 -6.35
N HIS A 171 -3.83 20.29 -6.48
CA HIS A 171 -2.82 20.63 -5.47
C HIS A 171 -2.84 22.12 -5.06
N GLY A 172 -2.41 22.38 -3.82
CA GLY A 172 -2.41 23.71 -3.19
C GLY A 172 -3.49 23.85 -2.13
N LYS A 173 -3.85 25.10 -1.79
CA LYS A 173 -4.92 25.45 -0.84
C LYS A 173 -6.30 25.03 -1.37
N ALA A 174 -7.29 24.94 -0.48
CA ALA A 174 -8.66 24.53 -0.79
C ALA A 174 -9.27 25.27 -1.98
N ASP A 175 -9.25 26.61 -1.96
CA ASP A 175 -9.83 27.44 -3.03
C ASP A 175 -9.17 27.20 -4.39
N LYS A 176 -7.86 26.95 -4.40
CA LYS A 176 -7.14 26.62 -5.63
C LYS A 176 -7.59 25.25 -6.15
N ARG A 177 -7.77 24.25 -5.29
CA ARG A 177 -8.25 22.93 -5.69
C ARG A 177 -9.69 22.96 -6.19
N LEU A 178 -10.55 23.80 -5.60
CA LEU A 178 -11.90 24.06 -6.10
C LEU A 178 -11.88 24.58 -7.54
N LYS A 179 -11.11 25.65 -7.80
CA LYS A 179 -10.94 26.20 -9.15
C LYS A 179 -10.37 25.18 -10.15
N LEU A 180 -9.49 24.29 -9.70
CA LEU A 180 -8.94 23.23 -10.55
C LEU A 180 -9.95 22.09 -10.79
N LEU A 181 -10.81 21.79 -9.82
CA LEU A 181 -11.89 20.80 -9.95
C LEU A 181 -12.97 21.28 -10.94
N GLU A 182 -13.21 22.57 -11.03
CA GLU A 182 -14.13 23.20 -11.99
C GLU A 182 -13.65 23.08 -13.44
N LYS A 183 -12.34 23.00 -13.67
CA LYS A 183 -11.80 22.80 -15.02
C LYS A 183 -12.18 21.42 -15.55
N TYR A 184 -12.48 21.36 -16.85
CA TYR A 184 -12.69 20.08 -17.50
C TYR A 184 -11.37 19.27 -17.49
N ALA A 185 -11.42 18.11 -16.84
CA ALA A 185 -10.47 17.03 -17.06
C ALA A 185 -11.19 15.68 -17.08
N ASP A 186 -10.60 14.68 -17.75
CA ASP A 186 -11.05 13.28 -17.71
C ASP A 186 -10.51 12.57 -16.44
N PHE A 187 -9.29 12.93 -16.01
CA PHE A 187 -8.65 12.46 -14.80
C PHE A 187 -8.36 13.61 -13.83
N TYR A 188 -8.83 13.52 -12.59
CA TYR A 188 -8.37 14.38 -11.50
C TYR A 188 -7.41 13.61 -10.61
N VAL A 189 -6.27 14.22 -10.26
CA VAL A 189 -5.23 13.56 -9.46
C VAL A 189 -5.00 14.36 -8.17
N ILE A 190 -5.15 13.71 -7.01
CA ILE A 190 -5.07 14.36 -5.70
C ILE A 190 -4.30 13.52 -4.69
N ASN A 191 -3.66 14.17 -3.72
CA ASN A 191 -3.08 13.46 -2.59
C ASN A 191 -4.10 13.19 -1.47
N PRO A 192 -4.00 12.07 -0.73
CA PRO A 192 -5.00 11.70 0.26
C PRO A 192 -5.29 12.77 1.33
N LYS A 193 -4.25 13.48 1.79
CA LYS A 193 -4.41 14.59 2.76
C LYS A 193 -5.17 15.79 2.18
N GLY A 194 -5.17 15.99 0.86
CA GLY A 194 -5.93 17.06 0.21
C GLY A 194 -7.44 16.89 0.32
N LEU A 195 -7.92 15.67 0.62
CA LEU A 195 -9.34 15.35 0.78
C LEU A 195 -9.88 15.67 2.18
N ILE A 196 -9.01 15.92 3.17
CA ILE A 196 -9.42 16.10 4.57
C ILE A 196 -9.19 17.52 5.12
N THR A 197 -8.63 18.44 4.33
CA THR A 197 -8.23 19.76 4.84
C THR A 197 -9.40 20.65 5.26
N ASP A 198 -10.56 20.48 4.63
CA ASP A 198 -11.74 21.35 4.81
C ASP A 198 -12.88 20.59 5.49
N VAL A 199 -12.53 19.54 6.25
CA VAL A 199 -13.48 18.67 6.94
C VAL A 199 -13.59 19.08 8.40
N GLN A 200 -14.82 19.34 8.86
CA GLN A 200 -15.11 19.66 10.25
C GLN A 200 -15.53 18.41 11.02
N VAL A 201 -15.00 18.26 12.23
CA VAL A 201 -15.41 17.19 13.16
C VAL A 201 -16.24 17.82 14.27
N LEU A 202 -17.56 17.71 14.16
CA LEU A 202 -18.49 18.15 15.20
C LEU A 202 -18.46 17.14 16.34
N ARG A 203 -18.02 17.59 17.52
CA ARG A 203 -17.90 16.74 18.71
C ARG A 203 -19.27 16.48 19.32
N GLY A 204 -19.62 15.22 19.49
CA GLY A 204 -20.80 14.82 20.25
C GLY A 204 -20.51 14.70 21.75
N LYS A 205 -21.56 14.48 22.56
CA LYS A 205 -21.42 14.21 24.01
C LYS A 205 -20.51 13.02 24.34
N THR A 206 -20.31 12.10 23.39
CA THR A 206 -19.37 10.98 23.47
C THR A 206 -18.58 10.86 22.16
N LYS A 207 -17.39 10.24 22.18
CA LYS A 207 -16.56 10.03 20.97
C LYS A 207 -17.30 9.28 19.84
N HIS A 208 -18.25 8.41 20.20
CA HIS A 208 -19.09 7.66 19.23
C HIS A 208 -20.19 8.51 18.59
N LYS A 209 -20.46 9.71 19.11
CA LYS A 209 -21.42 10.67 18.57
C LYS A 209 -20.76 11.80 17.77
N ASN A 210 -19.46 11.72 17.50
CA ASN A 210 -18.79 12.69 16.64
C ASN A 210 -19.35 12.57 15.22
N ARG A 211 -19.84 13.68 14.67
CA ARG A 211 -20.30 13.75 13.29
C ARG A 211 -19.23 14.40 12.43
N ILE A 212 -18.83 13.72 11.37
CA ILE A 212 -17.96 14.29 10.34
C ILE A 212 -18.84 15.05 9.38
N VAL A 213 -18.59 16.35 9.25
CA VAL A 213 -19.23 17.22 8.28
C VAL A 213 -18.19 17.55 7.22
N ILE A 214 -18.49 17.13 5.99
CA ILE A 214 -17.69 17.43 4.82
C ILE A 214 -18.24 18.71 4.19
N ASP A 215 -17.39 19.71 4.02
CA ASP A 215 -17.71 21.01 3.42
C ASP A 215 -16.62 21.41 2.40
N GLY A 216 -16.82 22.53 1.70
CA GLY A 216 -15.87 23.13 0.78
C GLY A 216 -15.45 22.18 -0.34
N PHE A 217 -14.13 22.05 -0.55
CA PHE A 217 -13.56 21.21 -1.60
C PHE A 217 -14.03 19.76 -1.56
N ALA A 218 -14.07 19.16 -0.36
CA ALA A 218 -14.42 17.75 -0.23
C ALA A 218 -15.91 17.50 -0.50
N ALA A 219 -16.79 18.46 -0.18
CA ALA A 219 -18.20 18.41 -0.52
C ALA A 219 -18.40 18.58 -2.04
N ALA A 220 -17.77 19.58 -2.64
CA ALA A 220 -17.82 19.79 -4.09
C ALA A 220 -17.35 18.54 -4.86
N LEU A 221 -16.29 17.88 -4.40
CA LEU A 221 -15.81 16.63 -4.99
C LEU A 221 -16.81 15.47 -4.81
N ARG A 222 -17.42 15.32 -3.63
CA ARG A 222 -18.46 14.32 -3.37
C ARG A 222 -19.65 14.50 -4.31
N ASP A 223 -20.03 15.74 -4.58
CA ASP A 223 -21.24 16.08 -5.33
C ASP A 223 -21.04 15.96 -6.86
N ARG A 224 -19.79 15.80 -7.34
CA ARG A 224 -19.45 15.53 -8.75
C ARG A 224 -19.83 14.10 -9.18
N LYS A 225 -21.09 13.85 -9.53
CA LYS A 225 -21.61 12.52 -9.91
C LYS A 225 -21.08 11.98 -11.26
N ASP A 226 -20.45 12.83 -12.05
CA ASP A 226 -19.70 12.48 -13.27
C ASP A 226 -18.35 11.79 -12.96
N ILE A 227 -17.79 11.97 -11.76
CA ILE A 227 -16.64 11.17 -11.30
C ILE A 227 -17.16 9.78 -10.90
N LYS A 228 -17.05 8.81 -11.80
CA LYS A 228 -17.57 7.45 -11.58
C LYS A 228 -16.47 6.46 -11.16
N ILE A 229 -15.22 6.77 -11.49
CA ILE A 229 -14.08 5.90 -11.27
C ILE A 229 -13.19 6.51 -10.18
N VAL A 230 -12.80 5.71 -9.19
CA VAL A 230 -11.81 6.10 -8.19
C VAL A 230 -10.70 5.06 -8.12
N ILE A 231 -9.46 5.53 -8.20
CA ILE A 231 -8.27 4.69 -8.07
C ILE A 231 -7.46 5.23 -6.90
N CYS A 232 -7.35 4.44 -5.84
CA CYS A 232 -6.55 4.76 -4.67
C CYS A 232 -5.21 4.04 -4.77
N ASP A 233 -4.17 4.77 -5.14
CA ASP A 233 -2.80 4.28 -5.17
C ASP A 233 -2.15 4.36 -3.79
N GLU A 234 -1.29 3.38 -3.49
CA GLU A 234 -0.69 3.20 -2.15
C GLU A 234 -1.72 3.30 -1.02
N ALA A 235 -2.83 2.58 -1.15
CA ALA A 235 -4.01 2.63 -0.27
C ALA A 235 -3.77 2.24 1.22
N THR A 236 -2.52 2.12 1.65
CA THR A 236 -2.08 1.87 3.04
C THR A 236 -2.67 2.86 4.04
N TYR A 237 -2.97 4.09 3.61
CA TYR A 237 -3.60 5.12 4.44
C TYR A 237 -5.07 4.81 4.82
N LEU A 238 -5.69 3.78 4.22
CA LEU A 238 -7.05 3.31 4.53
C LEU A 238 -7.09 2.10 5.46
N LYS A 239 -5.94 1.53 5.85
CA LYS A 239 -5.87 0.34 6.70
C LYS A 239 -6.49 0.54 8.08
N ASP A 240 -6.34 1.74 8.65
CA ASP A 240 -7.00 2.12 9.89
C ASP A 240 -8.33 2.83 9.60
N TYR A 241 -9.42 2.07 9.73
CA TYR A 241 -10.79 2.56 9.53
C TYR A 241 -11.21 3.67 10.52
N SER A 242 -10.50 3.82 11.66
CA SER A 242 -10.87 4.75 12.71
C SER A 242 -10.44 6.19 12.43
N THR A 243 -9.48 6.37 11.52
CA THR A 243 -8.90 7.68 11.18
C THR A 243 -9.94 8.59 10.53
N LEU A 244 -9.75 9.91 10.67
CA LEU A 244 -10.56 10.90 9.96
C LEU A 244 -10.54 10.67 8.45
N GLN A 245 -9.36 10.33 7.94
CA GLN A 245 -9.15 10.07 6.52
C GLN A 245 -10.00 8.92 6.01
N SER A 246 -9.95 7.73 6.64
CA SER A 246 -10.78 6.59 6.21
C SER A 246 -12.27 6.91 6.24
N LYS A 247 -12.73 7.63 7.27
CA LYS A 247 -14.15 8.01 7.39
C LYS A 247 -14.61 9.02 6.35
N VAL A 248 -13.75 9.98 5.97
CA VAL A 248 -14.04 10.94 4.89
C VAL A 248 -14.05 10.23 3.55
N PHE A 249 -13.11 9.32 3.32
CA PHE A 249 -13.07 8.51 2.11
C PHE A 249 -14.33 7.66 1.96
N GLU A 250 -14.79 6.99 3.03
CA GLU A 250 -16.05 6.24 3.00
C GLU A 250 -17.21 7.12 2.50
N GLN A 251 -17.34 8.35 2.99
CA GLN A 251 -18.40 9.28 2.55
C GLN A 251 -18.26 9.75 1.09
N ILE A 252 -17.03 9.87 0.56
CA ILE A 252 -16.80 10.31 -0.83
C ILE A 252 -16.92 9.14 -1.83
N LEU A 253 -16.56 7.92 -1.39
CA LEU A 253 -16.40 6.74 -2.24
C LEU A 253 -17.59 5.78 -2.25
N ASN A 254 -18.49 5.85 -1.26
CA ASN A 254 -19.61 4.90 -1.16
C ASN A 254 -20.52 4.90 -2.39
N ASP A 255 -20.79 6.07 -2.97
CA ASP A 255 -21.69 6.21 -4.13
C ASP A 255 -20.99 5.98 -5.48
N ARG A 256 -19.69 5.65 -5.49
CA ARG A 256 -18.90 5.53 -6.72
C ARG A 256 -19.03 4.10 -7.28
N PRO A 257 -19.41 3.93 -8.56
CA PRO A 257 -19.59 2.59 -9.13
C PRO A 257 -18.26 1.84 -9.25
N TYR A 258 -17.17 2.54 -9.62
CA TYR A 258 -15.85 1.92 -9.76
C TYR A 258 -14.89 2.45 -8.71
N VAL A 259 -14.36 1.57 -7.86
CA VAL A 259 -13.35 1.89 -6.84
C VAL A 259 -12.29 0.79 -6.80
N CYS A 260 -11.06 1.13 -7.16
CA CYS A 260 -9.92 0.22 -7.06
C CYS A 260 -8.96 0.69 -5.97
N LEU A 261 -8.66 -0.17 -4.99
CA LEU A 261 -7.57 0.06 -4.04
C LEU A 261 -6.32 -0.67 -4.50
N MET A 262 -5.22 0.06 -4.68
CA MET A 262 -3.94 -0.51 -5.10
C MET A 262 -2.93 -0.39 -3.96
N THR A 263 -2.31 -1.51 -3.59
CA THR A 263 -1.22 -1.52 -2.60
C THR A 263 -0.42 -2.81 -2.71
N GLY A 264 0.91 -2.75 -2.71
CA GLY A 264 1.73 -3.97 -2.67
C GLY A 264 1.79 -4.60 -1.27
N THR A 265 1.19 -3.97 -0.26
CA THR A 265 1.36 -4.35 1.15
C THR A 265 0.04 -4.37 1.93
N PRO A 266 -0.94 -5.22 1.54
CA PRO A 266 -2.30 -5.18 2.08
C PRO A 266 -2.38 -5.37 3.61
N ILE A 267 -1.49 -6.18 4.18
CA ILE A 267 -1.51 -6.52 5.61
C ILE A 267 -0.14 -6.38 6.30
N ALA A 268 0.70 -5.46 5.86
CA ALA A 268 2.02 -5.23 6.44
C ALA A 268 2.02 -5.00 7.97
N GLY A 269 0.97 -4.43 8.57
CA GLY A 269 0.80 -4.31 10.03
C GLY A 269 0.12 -5.50 10.71
N GLY A 270 -0.18 -6.57 9.95
CA GLY A 270 -0.89 -7.77 10.36
C GLY A 270 -2.35 -7.82 9.85
N PRO A 271 -3.07 -8.93 10.13
CA PRO A 271 -4.41 -9.20 9.58
C PRO A 271 -5.46 -8.10 9.80
N LYS A 272 -5.33 -7.30 10.88
CA LYS A 272 -6.26 -6.20 11.18
C LYS A 272 -6.37 -5.17 10.03
N ASP A 273 -5.30 -4.99 9.27
CA ASP A 273 -5.22 -4.02 8.17
C ASP A 273 -6.22 -4.31 7.06
N ALA A 274 -6.56 -5.59 6.87
CA ALA A 274 -7.53 -6.03 5.87
C ALA A 274 -8.90 -5.39 6.09
N TYR A 275 -9.28 -5.15 7.36
CA TYR A 275 -10.58 -4.59 7.68
C TYR A 275 -10.78 -3.19 7.12
N GLY A 276 -9.80 -2.29 7.27
CA GLY A 276 -9.93 -0.92 6.77
C GLY A 276 -10.05 -0.86 5.25
N LEU A 277 -9.26 -1.67 4.54
CA LEU A 277 -9.35 -1.81 3.08
C LEU A 277 -10.71 -2.38 2.65
N ALA A 278 -11.16 -3.45 3.31
CA ALA A 278 -12.44 -4.10 3.04
C ALA A 278 -13.65 -3.22 3.35
N LYS A 279 -13.56 -2.41 4.41
CA LYS A 279 -14.60 -1.45 4.78
C LYS A 279 -14.92 -0.49 3.63
N VAL A 280 -13.90 -0.08 2.86
CA VAL A 280 -14.08 0.78 1.69
C VAL A 280 -14.61 0.01 0.49
N ILE A 281 -14.10 -1.18 0.18
CA ILE A 281 -14.49 -1.91 -1.05
C ILE A 281 -15.83 -2.63 -0.94
N ASN A 282 -16.03 -3.41 0.13
CA ASN A 282 -17.17 -4.32 0.30
C ASN A 282 -17.86 -4.17 1.67
N ASN A 283 -17.68 -3.02 2.33
CA ASN A 283 -18.21 -2.75 3.67
C ASN A 283 -17.80 -3.80 4.72
N ALA A 284 -16.64 -4.46 4.53
CA ALA A 284 -16.19 -5.60 5.33
C ALA A 284 -17.23 -6.72 5.46
N GLY A 285 -18.07 -6.91 4.43
CA GLY A 285 -19.17 -7.88 4.46
C GLY A 285 -20.24 -7.59 5.52
N GLY A 286 -20.34 -6.34 6.00
CA GLY A 286 -21.23 -5.94 7.10
C GLY A 286 -20.70 -6.27 8.50
N GLU A 287 -19.50 -6.85 8.62
CA GLU A 287 -18.92 -7.22 9.89
C GLU A 287 -18.36 -5.99 10.65
N SER A 288 -18.49 -6.00 11.98
CA SER A 288 -17.86 -4.99 12.83
C SER A 288 -16.37 -5.28 13.03
N PHE A 289 -15.55 -4.24 13.17
CA PHE A 289 -14.13 -4.39 13.47
C PHE A 289 -13.88 -5.25 14.70
N ARG A 290 -14.71 -5.10 15.75
CA ARG A 290 -14.59 -5.86 16.99
C ARG A 290 -14.74 -7.38 16.75
N SER A 291 -15.71 -7.78 15.92
CA SER A 291 -15.91 -9.18 15.54
C SER A 291 -14.71 -9.71 14.76
N PHE A 292 -14.30 -8.99 13.71
CA PHE A 292 -13.15 -9.38 12.89
C PHE A 292 -11.86 -9.48 13.71
N PHE A 293 -11.61 -8.50 14.59
CA PHE A 293 -10.44 -8.49 15.46
C PHE A 293 -10.43 -9.66 16.44
N ALA A 294 -11.58 -10.02 17.01
CA ALA A 294 -11.68 -11.17 17.92
C ALA A 294 -11.39 -12.51 17.22
N ARG A 295 -11.75 -12.65 15.94
CA ARG A 295 -11.45 -13.82 15.10
C ARG A 295 -9.99 -13.89 14.64
N THR A 296 -9.34 -12.74 14.49
CA THR A 296 -7.98 -12.65 13.96
C THR A 296 -6.90 -12.54 15.03
N TYR A 297 -7.23 -12.08 16.24
CA TYR A 297 -6.26 -11.86 17.31
C TYR A 297 -6.67 -12.53 18.63
N ILE A 298 -5.66 -12.94 19.39
CA ILE A 298 -5.77 -13.40 20.77
C ILE A 298 -4.91 -12.50 21.67
N GLU A 299 -5.43 -12.19 22.86
CA GLU A 299 -4.67 -11.47 23.88
C GLU A 299 -3.71 -12.46 24.58
N VAL A 300 -2.42 -12.14 24.57
CA VAL A 300 -1.38 -13.01 25.16
C VAL A 300 -0.83 -12.47 26.49
N SER A 301 -1.07 -11.20 26.77
CA SER A 301 -0.82 -10.50 28.04
C SER A 301 -1.54 -9.15 27.97
N GLU A 302 -1.65 -8.43 29.09
CA GLU A 302 -2.39 -7.16 29.18
C GLU A 302 -2.14 -6.22 27.98
N ARG A 303 -3.17 -6.08 27.13
CA ARG A 303 -3.18 -5.26 25.91
C ARG A 303 -2.12 -5.61 24.85
N LYS A 304 -1.52 -6.80 24.91
CA LYS A 304 -0.68 -7.37 23.84
C LYS A 304 -1.44 -8.45 23.10
N PHE A 305 -1.59 -8.26 21.81
CA PHE A 305 -2.32 -9.16 20.93
C PHE A 305 -1.37 -9.81 19.93
N LYS A 306 -1.63 -11.08 19.62
CA LYS A 306 -0.96 -11.79 18.53
C LYS A 306 -1.99 -12.38 17.56
N PRO A 307 -1.68 -12.49 16.27
CA PRO A 307 -2.53 -13.17 15.31
C PRO A 307 -2.83 -14.61 15.74
N ARG A 308 -4.08 -15.05 15.55
CA ARG A 308 -4.51 -16.45 15.73
C ARG A 308 -4.06 -17.30 14.54
N LYS A 309 -4.04 -18.63 14.73
CA LYS A 309 -4.06 -19.57 13.61
C LYS A 309 -5.34 -19.33 12.80
N GLY A 310 -5.25 -19.27 11.47
CA GLY A 310 -6.40 -18.96 10.62
C GLY A 310 -6.61 -17.46 10.34
N ALA A 311 -5.80 -16.56 10.92
CA ALA A 311 -6.04 -15.13 10.79
C ALA A 311 -5.79 -14.59 9.36
N ILE A 312 -4.94 -15.24 8.57
CA ILE A 312 -4.65 -14.85 7.20
C ILE A 312 -5.84 -15.21 6.29
N GLU A 313 -6.48 -16.34 6.54
CA GLU A 313 -7.69 -16.82 5.86
C GLU A 313 -8.84 -15.84 6.07
N GLU A 314 -9.03 -15.36 7.30
CA GLU A 314 -10.01 -14.32 7.61
C GLU A 314 -9.72 -13.01 6.90
N ALA A 315 -8.43 -12.61 6.83
CA ALA A 315 -8.03 -11.45 6.07
C ALA A 315 -8.30 -11.63 4.57
N LYS A 316 -7.93 -12.76 3.97
CA LYS A 316 -8.18 -13.10 2.56
C LYS A 316 -9.67 -13.00 2.22
N ARG A 317 -10.53 -13.56 3.09
CA ARG A 317 -12.00 -13.52 2.92
C ARG A 317 -12.53 -12.09 2.74
N LEU A 318 -11.98 -11.12 3.48
CA LEU A 318 -12.39 -9.71 3.37
C LEU A 318 -11.76 -9.00 2.16
N LEU A 319 -10.61 -9.47 1.70
CA LEU A 319 -9.85 -8.87 0.59
C LEU A 319 -10.21 -9.48 -0.78
N THR A 320 -11.51 -9.67 -1.01
CA THR A 320 -12.06 -10.21 -2.27
C THR A 320 -13.10 -9.22 -2.84
N PRO A 321 -13.16 -9.00 -4.17
CA PRO A 321 -12.28 -9.56 -5.21
C PRO A 321 -10.92 -8.86 -5.27
N SER A 322 -9.85 -9.63 -5.43
CA SER A 322 -8.49 -9.11 -5.53
C SER A 322 -7.70 -9.75 -6.68
N ILE A 323 -6.70 -9.02 -7.18
CA ILE A 323 -5.71 -9.51 -8.12
C ILE A 323 -4.31 -9.18 -7.64
N ALA A 324 -3.34 -10.07 -7.85
CA ALA A 324 -1.95 -9.83 -7.52
C ALA A 324 -1.03 -10.56 -8.50
N PHE A 325 -0.04 -9.86 -9.04
CA PHE A 325 1.09 -10.46 -9.74
C PHE A 325 2.38 -10.28 -8.92
N PRO A 326 3.19 -11.34 -8.76
CA PRO A 326 4.52 -11.24 -8.18
C PRO A 326 5.48 -10.53 -9.14
N ILE A 327 6.40 -9.73 -8.60
CA ILE A 327 7.38 -9.01 -9.43
C ILE A 327 8.31 -9.98 -10.17
N GLU A 328 8.60 -11.13 -9.58
CA GLU A 328 9.48 -12.18 -10.10
C GLU A 328 8.91 -12.86 -11.36
N LYS A 329 7.59 -12.79 -11.57
CA LYS A 329 6.95 -13.26 -12.83
C LYS A 329 6.93 -12.20 -13.92
N ILE A 330 7.23 -10.95 -13.57
CA ILE A 330 7.21 -9.80 -14.48
C ILE A 330 8.63 -9.39 -14.88
N TRP A 331 9.57 -9.52 -13.94
CA TRP A 331 10.94 -9.05 -14.09
C TRP A 331 11.91 -10.09 -13.50
N ASP A 332 12.82 -10.55 -14.34
CA ASP A 332 13.96 -11.37 -13.95
C ASP A 332 15.07 -10.45 -13.43
N GLY A 333 14.94 -10.08 -12.15
CA GLY A 333 15.88 -9.21 -11.46
C GLY A 333 17.00 -9.96 -10.77
N PRO A 334 18.14 -9.30 -10.48
CA PRO A 334 19.21 -9.91 -9.70
C PRO A 334 18.73 -10.26 -8.27
N PRO A 335 19.41 -11.17 -7.56
CA PRO A 335 18.96 -11.62 -6.25
C PRO A 335 18.99 -10.51 -5.20
N LEU A 336 18.10 -10.62 -4.21
CA LEU A 336 18.05 -9.78 -3.01
C LEU A 336 18.48 -10.62 -1.80
N THR A 337 19.53 -10.20 -1.10
CA THR A 337 20.00 -10.87 0.12
C THR A 337 19.75 -9.98 1.32
N VAL A 338 19.15 -10.52 2.38
CA VAL A 338 19.03 -9.83 3.68
C VAL A 338 20.07 -10.41 4.64
N GLN A 339 20.94 -9.56 5.17
CA GLN A 339 21.96 -9.94 6.14
C GLN A 339 21.75 -9.16 7.45
N ARG A 340 22.05 -9.79 8.58
CA ARG A 340 22.08 -9.13 9.88
C ARG A 340 23.53 -8.95 10.29
N ARG A 341 23.91 -7.72 10.65
CA ARG A 341 25.23 -7.40 11.17
C ARG A 341 25.09 -6.98 12.63
N GLU A 342 25.70 -7.78 13.50
CA GLU A 342 25.80 -7.45 14.92
C GLU A 342 26.82 -6.33 15.09
N VAL A 343 26.48 -5.32 15.90
CA VAL A 343 27.36 -4.19 16.19
C VAL A 343 27.53 -4.06 17.70
N ALA A 344 28.76 -3.77 18.12
CA ALA A 344 29.04 -3.49 19.52
C ALA A 344 28.47 -2.13 19.93
N LEU A 345 28.12 -2.00 21.21
CA LEU A 345 27.80 -0.71 21.82
C LEU A 345 29.09 -0.06 22.33
N SER A 346 29.16 1.27 22.32
CA SER A 346 30.22 2.00 23.01
C SER A 346 30.10 1.85 24.54
N ALA A 347 31.15 2.24 25.26
CA ALA A 347 31.13 2.28 26.72
C ALA A 347 30.04 3.22 27.25
N GLU A 348 29.87 4.38 26.62
CA GLU A 348 28.84 5.36 26.96
C GLU A 348 27.43 4.80 26.73
N GLN A 349 27.16 4.23 25.56
CA GLN A 349 25.87 3.59 25.26
C GLN A 349 25.54 2.47 26.24
N THR A 350 26.55 1.66 26.58
CA THR A 350 26.40 0.56 27.54
C THR A 350 26.03 1.09 28.92
N GLN A 351 26.67 2.16 29.37
CA GLN A 351 26.38 2.79 30.67
C GLN A 351 24.97 3.38 30.68
N LEU A 352 24.60 4.18 29.68
CA LEU A 352 23.27 4.79 29.57
C LEU A 352 22.13 3.75 29.54
N LEU A 353 22.32 2.62 28.84
CA LEU A 353 21.34 1.53 28.83
C LEU A 353 21.24 0.82 30.18
N ARG A 354 22.35 0.70 30.92
CA ARG A 354 22.34 0.15 32.29
C ARG A 354 21.59 1.06 33.25
N ASP A 355 21.83 2.37 33.16
CA ASP A 355 21.16 3.36 34.00
C ASP A 355 19.66 3.40 33.71
N LEU A 356 19.28 3.41 32.42
CA LEU A 356 17.87 3.28 32.01
C LEU A 356 17.23 2.02 32.61
N LYS A 357 17.92 0.86 32.55
CA LYS A 357 17.41 -0.38 33.13
C LYS A 357 17.25 -0.28 34.66
N ARG A 358 18.20 0.37 35.35
CA ARG A 358 18.17 0.56 36.80
C ARG A 358 16.99 1.43 37.21
N ASP A 359 16.75 2.54 36.52
CA ASP A 359 15.64 3.46 36.81
C ASP A 359 14.28 2.77 36.68
N LEU A 360 14.10 1.91 35.68
CA LEU A 360 12.90 1.08 35.58
C LEU A 360 12.76 0.13 36.76
N GLN A 361 13.83 -0.54 37.17
CA GLN A 361 13.78 -1.48 38.28
C GLN A 361 13.44 -0.78 39.59
N VAL A 362 13.98 0.42 39.83
CA VAL A 362 13.65 1.25 40.99
C VAL A 362 12.17 1.65 40.96
N THR A 363 11.67 2.10 39.81
CA THR A 363 10.26 2.47 39.61
C THR A 363 9.32 1.30 39.93
N VAL A 364 9.65 0.10 39.45
CA VAL A 364 8.87 -1.13 39.73
C VAL A 364 8.90 -1.49 41.21
N LYS A 365 10.09 -1.49 41.84
CA LYS A 365 10.24 -1.82 43.26
C LYS A 365 9.56 -0.80 44.17
N GLY A 366 9.45 0.45 43.74
CA GLY A 366 8.68 1.51 44.41
C GLY A 366 7.17 1.36 44.31
N GLY A 367 6.66 0.23 43.80
CA GLY A 367 5.22 -0.07 43.72
C GLY A 367 4.50 0.49 42.51
N SER A 368 5.21 1.14 41.58
CA SER A 368 4.59 1.65 40.35
C SER A 368 4.39 0.51 39.33
N VAL A 369 3.17 0.36 38.83
CA VAL A 369 2.86 -0.58 37.75
C VAL A 369 3.45 -0.07 36.44
N ILE A 370 4.19 -0.92 35.71
CA ILE A 370 4.64 -0.59 34.36
C ILE A 370 3.43 -0.57 33.44
N THR A 371 2.98 0.63 33.09
CA THR A 371 1.96 0.80 32.05
C THR A 371 2.57 0.55 30.66
N PRO A 372 1.75 0.17 29.65
CA PRO A 372 2.21 0.06 28.27
C PRO A 372 2.85 1.34 27.72
N MET A 373 2.37 2.51 28.17
CA MET A 373 2.88 3.82 27.78
C MET A 373 4.30 4.04 28.31
N ASN A 374 4.55 3.71 29.58
CA ASN A 374 5.88 3.78 30.18
C ASN A 374 6.85 2.81 29.47
N ALA A 375 6.40 1.58 29.18
CA ALA A 375 7.22 0.61 28.47
C ALA A 375 7.58 1.05 27.04
N ALA A 376 6.69 1.76 26.34
CA ALA A 376 6.96 2.30 25.00
C ALA A 376 7.97 3.45 25.06
N ALA A 377 7.83 4.37 26.02
CA ALA A 377 8.78 5.47 26.22
C ALA A 377 10.20 4.95 26.50
N VAL A 378 10.31 3.92 27.33
CA VAL A 378 11.59 3.27 27.65
C VAL A 378 12.21 2.60 26.43
N ARG A 379 11.42 1.86 25.63
CA ARG A 379 11.92 1.27 24.38
C ARG A 379 12.41 2.36 23.41
N ALA A 380 11.66 3.45 23.27
CA ALA A 380 12.05 4.56 22.41
C ALA A 380 13.36 5.22 22.87
N LYS A 381 13.56 5.39 24.18
CA LYS A 381 14.80 5.92 24.75
C LYS A 381 15.98 4.95 24.56
N ALA A 382 15.76 3.64 24.71
CA ALA A 382 16.79 2.64 24.47
C ALA A 382 17.25 2.63 23.00
N ILE A 383 16.32 2.80 22.04
CA ILE A 383 16.64 2.93 20.62
C ILE A 383 17.42 4.22 20.33
N GLN A 384 17.03 5.34 20.96
CA GLN A 384 17.77 6.61 20.85
C GLN A 384 19.23 6.44 21.28
N ILE A 385 19.46 5.83 22.44
CA ILE A 385 20.81 5.55 22.96
C ILE A 385 21.57 4.65 21.98
N SER A 386 20.98 3.55 21.52
CA SER A 386 21.67 2.59 20.67
C SER A 386 21.99 3.11 19.26
N LEU A 387 21.26 4.12 18.79
CA LEU A 387 21.50 4.79 17.51
C LEU A 387 22.40 6.03 17.61
N GLY A 388 22.71 6.51 18.83
CA GLY A 388 23.69 7.58 19.04
C GLY A 388 23.13 8.98 19.24
N ALA A 389 21.83 9.13 19.44
CA ALA A 389 21.26 10.45 19.67
C ALA A 389 20.01 10.38 20.55
N ILE A 390 20.00 11.17 21.62
CA ILE A 390 18.95 11.23 22.63
C ILE A 390 18.27 12.59 22.59
N TYR A 391 16.93 12.61 22.55
CA TYR A 391 16.18 13.85 22.75
C TYR A 391 15.94 14.11 24.24
N ASP A 392 16.18 15.33 24.70
CA ASP A 392 15.74 15.79 26.02
C ASP A 392 14.26 16.21 26.04
N ALA A 393 13.82 16.82 27.14
CA ALA A 393 12.44 17.28 27.32
C ALA A 393 12.05 18.43 26.38
N ASP A 394 13.02 19.23 25.94
CA ASP A 394 12.84 20.36 25.02
C ASP A 394 12.99 19.92 23.55
N HIS A 395 13.07 18.62 23.30
CA HIS A 395 13.31 18.02 21.98
C HIS A 395 14.65 18.43 21.34
N ILE A 396 15.64 18.78 22.15
CA ILE A 396 17.02 19.01 21.70
C ILE A 396 17.74 17.66 21.66
N ALA A 397 18.46 17.40 20.57
CA ALA A 397 19.21 16.16 20.37
C ALA A 397 20.62 16.27 20.97
N HIS A 398 20.98 15.29 21.78
CA HIS A 398 22.31 15.11 22.37
C HIS A 398 22.97 13.88 21.75
N GLU A 399 24.17 14.03 21.20
CA GLU A 399 24.93 12.92 20.63
C GLU A 399 25.46 12.00 21.72
N VAL A 400 25.53 10.71 21.40
CA VAL A 400 26.16 9.66 22.21
C VAL A 400 27.20 8.99 21.32
N ASP A 401 28.34 8.60 21.88
CA ASP A 401 29.38 7.91 21.12
C ASP A 401 28.86 6.63 20.45
N VAL A 402 28.99 6.59 19.12
CA VAL A 402 28.61 5.48 18.24
C VAL A 402 29.79 4.88 17.49
N GLY A 403 31.02 5.17 17.90
CA GLY A 403 32.25 4.72 17.22
C GLY A 403 32.18 3.28 16.68
N PRO A 404 31.83 2.27 17.50
CA PRO A 404 31.75 0.88 17.03
C PRO A 404 30.70 0.64 15.94
N ARG A 405 29.54 1.31 16.02
CA ARG A 405 28.45 1.19 15.03
C ARG A 405 28.81 1.93 13.74
N LEU A 406 29.40 3.12 13.85
CA LEU A 406 29.85 3.91 12.72
C LEU A 406 30.95 3.19 11.94
N LYS A 407 31.91 2.57 12.63
CA LYS A 407 32.97 1.77 12.00
C LYS A 407 32.41 0.67 11.10
N VAL A 408 31.37 -0.04 11.54
CA VAL A 408 30.72 -1.06 10.71
C VAL A 408 30.05 -0.43 9.47
N VAL A 409 29.51 0.78 9.57
CA VAL A 409 28.99 1.50 8.39
C VAL A 409 30.12 1.83 7.42
N GLU A 410 31.26 2.31 7.92
CA GLU A 410 32.45 2.62 7.11
C GLU A 410 32.98 1.37 6.39
N GLU A 411 33.11 0.24 7.11
CA GLU A 411 33.48 -1.06 6.53
C GLU A 411 32.51 -1.49 5.42
N LEU A 412 31.20 -1.35 5.63
CA LEU A 412 30.19 -1.67 4.61
C LEU A 412 30.24 -0.72 3.40
N ILE A 413 30.64 0.54 3.59
CA ILE A 413 30.85 1.48 2.49
C ILE A 413 32.05 1.04 1.65
N GLU A 414 33.12 0.58 2.28
CA GLU A 414 34.33 0.11 1.60
C GLU A 414 34.14 -1.27 0.92
N GLU A 415 33.17 -2.07 1.35
CA GLU A 415 32.83 -3.37 0.74
C GLU A 415 32.20 -3.24 -0.67
N THR A 416 31.75 -2.05 -1.10
CA THR A 416 31.16 -1.84 -2.43
C THR A 416 31.69 -0.60 -3.14
N ASN A 417 31.88 -0.72 -4.46
CA ASN A 417 32.22 0.42 -5.33
C ASN A 417 30.97 1.11 -5.91
N ARG A 418 29.79 0.80 -5.37
CA ARG A 418 28.50 1.25 -5.86
C ARG A 418 27.81 2.10 -4.79
N LYS A 419 26.73 2.75 -5.20
CA LYS A 419 26.05 3.71 -4.34
C LYS A 419 25.28 3.02 -3.23
N ILE A 420 25.27 3.62 -2.05
CA ILE A 420 24.63 3.05 -0.88
C ILE A 420 23.47 3.90 -0.40
N LEU A 421 22.43 3.22 0.07
CA LEU A 421 21.30 3.85 0.72
C LEU A 421 21.28 3.50 2.22
N ILE A 422 21.40 4.50 3.08
CA ILE A 422 21.43 4.34 4.53
C ILE A 422 20.13 4.88 5.13
N PHE A 423 19.41 4.03 5.84
CA PHE A 423 18.20 4.38 6.57
C PHE A 423 18.45 4.53 8.06
N ALA A 424 18.08 5.70 8.60
CA ALA A 424 18.04 5.93 10.04
C ALA A 424 16.66 6.46 10.46
N PRO A 425 15.97 5.83 11.42
CA PRO A 425 14.59 6.19 11.78
C PRO A 425 14.46 7.52 12.54
N LEU A 426 15.57 8.12 12.97
CA LEU A 426 15.61 9.37 13.73
C LEU A 426 16.33 10.46 12.94
N THR A 427 15.72 11.63 12.78
CA THR A 427 16.30 12.76 12.02
C THR A 427 17.63 13.25 12.60
N CYS A 428 17.78 13.27 13.93
CA CYS A 428 19.05 13.59 14.58
C CYS A 428 20.17 12.61 14.22
N VAL A 429 19.86 11.31 14.12
CA VAL A 429 20.81 10.29 13.69
C VAL A 429 21.16 10.44 12.22
N VAL A 430 20.20 10.79 11.36
CA VAL A 430 20.49 11.13 9.95
C VAL A 430 21.48 12.31 9.86
N ASN A 431 21.30 13.34 10.69
CA ASN A 431 22.23 14.47 10.76
C ASN A 431 23.62 14.03 11.25
N LEU A 432 23.69 13.28 12.35
CA LEU A 432 24.93 12.74 12.89
C LEU A 432 25.70 11.95 11.83
N LEU A 433 25.03 11.00 11.16
CA LEU A 433 25.65 10.18 10.12
C LEU A 433 26.14 11.03 8.95
N TYR A 434 25.36 12.04 8.54
CA TYR A 434 25.77 12.96 7.49
C TYR A 434 27.04 13.73 7.88
N ASP A 435 27.08 14.30 9.08
CA ASP A 435 28.22 15.11 9.53
C ASP A 435 29.50 14.28 9.74
N ARG A 436 29.36 12.98 10.05
CA ARG A 436 30.47 12.03 10.22
C ARG A 436 30.97 11.50 8.88
N LEU A 437 30.08 10.96 8.05
CA LEU A 437 30.43 10.28 6.79
C LEU A 437 30.79 11.27 5.68
N ASN A 438 30.20 12.47 5.67
CA ASN A 438 30.44 13.46 4.60
C ASN A 438 31.87 14.05 4.61
N LYS A 439 32.70 13.66 5.58
CA LYS A 439 34.14 13.99 5.64
C LYS A 439 34.97 13.13 4.69
N HIS A 440 34.51 11.92 4.38
CA HIS A 440 35.26 10.92 3.63
C HIS A 440 34.51 10.46 2.36
N TRP A 441 33.18 10.53 2.36
CA TRP A 441 32.32 10.13 1.24
C TRP A 441 31.30 11.22 0.89
N ARG A 442 30.81 11.24 -0.34
CA ARG A 442 29.86 12.22 -0.85
C ARG A 442 28.44 11.71 -0.65
N PHE A 443 27.83 12.05 0.47
CA PHE A 443 26.44 11.69 0.74
C PHE A 443 25.50 12.85 0.46
N ALA A 444 24.26 12.53 0.09
CA ALA A 444 23.16 13.47 0.20
C ALA A 444 22.26 13.10 1.38
N LYS A 445 21.75 14.12 2.07
CA LYS A 445 20.83 13.97 3.20
C LYS A 445 19.39 14.22 2.79
N VAL A 446 18.50 13.27 3.06
CA VAL A 446 17.06 13.39 2.77
C VAL A 446 16.24 13.13 4.03
N ILE A 447 15.61 14.19 4.55
CA ILE A 447 14.71 14.13 5.72
C ILE A 447 13.35 14.72 5.37
N GLY A 448 12.36 14.52 6.24
CA GLY A 448 10.99 15.04 6.03
C GLY A 448 10.96 16.55 5.75
N ALA A 449 11.84 17.31 6.39
CA ALA A 449 11.99 18.76 6.22
C ALA A 449 12.73 19.18 4.94
N THR A 450 13.42 18.26 4.25
CA THR A 450 14.13 18.58 3.00
C THR A 450 13.13 19.11 1.95
N PRO A 451 13.36 20.31 1.37
CA PRO A 451 12.48 20.87 0.35
C PRO A 451 12.33 19.93 -0.85
N LYS A 452 11.14 19.90 -1.47
CA LYS A 452 10.82 19.00 -2.59
C LYS A 452 11.87 19.06 -3.72
N LYS A 453 12.24 20.26 -4.16
CA LYS A 453 13.24 20.45 -5.24
C LYS A 453 14.60 19.85 -4.87
N ALA A 454 15.10 20.13 -3.67
CA ALA A 454 16.38 19.61 -3.19
C ALA A 454 16.36 18.08 -3.07
N ARG A 455 15.23 17.53 -2.61
CA ARG A 455 15.01 16.07 -2.53
C ARG A 455 15.04 15.42 -3.92
N GLU A 456 14.31 15.99 -4.90
CA GLU A 456 14.31 15.51 -6.28
C GLU A 456 15.69 15.58 -6.92
N GLU A 457 16.44 16.66 -6.65
CA GLU A 457 17.81 16.81 -7.13
C GLU A 457 18.75 15.75 -6.53
N ALA A 458 18.68 15.50 -5.22
CA ALA A 458 19.49 14.47 -4.55
C ALA A 458 19.26 13.09 -5.17
N PHE A 459 17.99 12.72 -5.40
CA PHE A 459 17.67 11.44 -6.04
C PHE A 459 18.10 11.39 -7.50
N ARG A 460 17.94 12.48 -8.26
CA ARG A 460 18.42 12.56 -9.64
C ARG A 460 19.93 12.37 -9.73
N LYS A 461 20.70 13.03 -8.85
CA LYS A 461 22.16 12.89 -8.75
C LYS A 461 22.54 11.46 -8.40
N PHE A 462 21.92 10.89 -7.37
CA PHE A 462 22.14 9.50 -6.99
C PHE A 462 21.90 8.53 -8.15
N GLN A 463 20.83 8.73 -8.92
CA GLN A 463 20.47 7.81 -10.00
C GLN A 463 21.32 7.98 -11.27
N ASN A 464 21.74 9.21 -11.61
CA ASN A 464 22.26 9.52 -12.97
C ASN A 464 23.67 10.11 -13.01
N THR A 465 24.31 10.39 -11.86
CA THR A 465 25.64 11.03 -11.81
C THR A 465 26.55 10.30 -10.83
N ASP A 466 27.86 10.34 -11.02
CA ASP A 466 28.83 9.76 -10.08
C ASP A 466 29.28 10.74 -8.99
N ASP A 467 28.50 11.81 -8.78
CA ASP A 467 28.76 12.87 -7.79
C ASP A 467 28.49 12.44 -6.34
N LEU A 468 27.71 11.36 -6.15
CA LEU A 468 27.31 10.87 -4.84
C LEU A 468 27.70 9.40 -4.68
N ASP A 469 28.27 9.09 -3.53
CA ASP A 469 28.55 7.74 -3.06
C ASP A 469 27.31 7.14 -2.35
N GLY A 470 26.38 7.98 -1.89
CA GLY A 470 25.13 7.47 -1.33
C GLY A 470 24.12 8.50 -0.88
N ILE A 471 23.03 8.01 -0.28
CA ILE A 471 22.00 8.81 0.38
C ILE A 471 21.83 8.32 1.81
N ILE A 472 21.74 9.27 2.75
CA ILE A 472 21.30 9.02 4.13
C ILE A 472 19.90 9.60 4.27
N ALA A 473 18.93 8.75 4.61
CA ALA A 473 17.53 9.13 4.62
C ALA A 473 16.78 8.66 5.86
N ASP A 474 15.75 9.42 6.24
CA ASP A 474 14.70 8.87 7.08
C ASP A 474 13.82 7.92 6.24
N PRO A 475 13.40 6.76 6.76
CA PRO A 475 12.53 5.84 6.00
C PRO A 475 11.22 6.48 5.54
N GLY A 476 10.72 7.50 6.26
CA GLY A 476 9.48 8.19 5.95
C GLY A 476 9.52 9.00 4.65
N THR A 477 10.70 9.45 4.21
CA THR A 477 10.85 10.13 2.92
C THR A 477 10.85 9.18 1.73
N MET A 478 10.90 7.86 1.94
CA MET A 478 10.87 6.86 0.86
C MET A 478 9.48 6.46 0.41
N ALA A 479 8.45 7.11 0.95
CA ALA A 479 7.09 7.07 0.40
C ALA A 479 7.01 7.68 -1.02
N HIS A 480 8.10 8.26 -1.54
CA HIS A 480 8.14 8.88 -2.85
C HIS A 480 8.37 7.90 -4.00
N SER A 481 7.58 8.02 -5.08
CA SER A 481 7.67 7.21 -6.31
C SER A 481 8.93 7.50 -7.13
N ILE A 482 10.10 7.17 -6.57
CA ILE A 482 11.41 7.43 -7.18
C ILE A 482 12.18 6.11 -7.25
N ASN A 483 13.02 5.98 -8.27
CA ASN A 483 13.86 4.82 -8.50
C ASN A 483 15.26 5.09 -7.96
N LEU A 484 15.81 4.12 -7.21
CA LEU A 484 17.14 4.20 -6.60
C LEU A 484 17.98 2.95 -6.93
N TYR A 485 17.73 2.33 -8.09
CA TYR A 485 18.42 1.12 -8.53
C TYR A 485 19.88 1.38 -8.98
N ALA A 486 20.35 2.62 -8.93
CA ALA A 486 21.79 2.91 -9.06
C ALA A 486 22.61 2.37 -7.87
N GLY A 487 21.99 2.20 -6.71
CA GLY A 487 22.62 1.56 -5.57
C GLY A 487 22.42 0.04 -5.57
N ASP A 488 23.25 -0.67 -4.81
CA ASP A 488 23.17 -2.12 -4.62
C ASP A 488 23.16 -2.53 -3.14
N MET A 489 23.38 -1.60 -2.22
CA MET A 489 23.33 -1.85 -0.78
C MET A 489 22.34 -0.92 -0.08
N VAL A 490 21.50 -1.52 0.79
CA VAL A 490 20.60 -0.80 1.69
C VAL A 490 20.99 -1.11 3.13
N ILE A 491 21.49 -0.11 3.85
CA ILE A 491 21.88 -0.25 5.26
C ILE A 491 20.76 0.30 6.14
N TRP A 492 20.11 -0.57 6.91
CA TRP A 492 19.24 -0.16 8.01
C TRP A 492 20.11 0.09 9.25
N TYR A 493 20.55 1.34 9.39
CA TYR A 493 21.34 1.77 10.54
C TYR A 493 20.58 1.54 11.84
N GLY A 494 19.26 1.67 11.83
CA GLY A 494 18.37 1.25 12.91
C GLY A 494 17.04 0.71 12.38
N PRO A 495 16.34 -0.13 13.16
CA PRO A 495 15.07 -0.69 12.73
C PRO A 495 13.96 0.36 12.70
N THR A 496 13.03 0.21 11.76
CA THR A 496 11.74 0.94 11.77
C THR A 496 10.65 0.05 12.35
N GLU A 497 9.72 0.60 13.13
CA GLU A 497 8.56 -0.17 13.62
C GLU A 497 7.46 -0.31 12.54
N LYS A 498 7.60 0.36 11.39
CA LYS A 498 6.61 0.38 10.30
C LYS A 498 7.04 -0.57 9.17
N PRO A 499 6.44 -1.76 9.04
CA PRO A 499 6.82 -2.76 8.03
C PRO A 499 6.66 -2.25 6.60
N GLU A 500 5.67 -1.37 6.35
CA GLU A 500 5.48 -0.74 5.05
C GLU A 500 6.69 0.07 4.63
N LEU A 501 7.28 0.86 5.53
CA LEU A 501 8.45 1.67 5.21
C LEU A 501 9.67 0.79 4.93
N TYR A 502 9.81 -0.32 5.67
CA TYR A 502 10.87 -1.31 5.45
C TYR A 502 10.76 -1.93 4.06
N LEU A 503 9.59 -2.48 3.73
CA LEU A 503 9.32 -3.10 2.43
C LEU A 503 9.46 -2.11 1.28
N GLN A 504 8.87 -0.92 1.40
CA GLN A 504 8.93 0.10 0.35
C GLN A 504 10.36 0.61 0.15
N GLY A 505 11.11 0.84 1.23
CA GLY A 505 12.50 1.30 1.18
C GLY A 505 13.39 0.33 0.41
N ASN A 506 13.32 -0.97 0.74
CA ASN A 506 14.11 -1.99 0.05
C ASN A 506 13.72 -2.11 -1.44
N LYS A 507 12.42 -2.06 -1.74
CA LYS A 507 11.88 -2.09 -3.12
C LYS A 507 12.13 -0.79 -3.92
N ARG A 508 12.83 0.21 -3.37
CA ARG A 508 13.35 1.36 -4.15
C ARG A 508 14.65 1.02 -4.88
N VAL A 509 15.43 0.10 -4.32
CA VAL A 509 16.72 -0.33 -4.86
C VAL A 509 16.56 -1.64 -5.65
N HIS A 510 15.85 -2.62 -5.08
CA HIS A 510 15.51 -3.88 -5.76
C HIS A 510 14.20 -3.74 -6.55
N ARG A 511 14.31 -3.32 -7.81
CA ARG A 511 13.19 -2.97 -8.69
C ARG A 511 13.61 -3.07 -10.17
N PRO A 512 12.68 -3.23 -11.14
CA PRO A 512 13.00 -3.17 -12.56
C PRO A 512 13.91 -1.99 -12.91
N GLY A 513 15.02 -2.28 -13.57
CA GLY A 513 16.14 -1.36 -13.82
C GLY A 513 17.42 -1.71 -13.05
N GLN A 514 17.31 -2.46 -11.95
CA GLN A 514 18.45 -2.99 -11.22
C GLN A 514 19.18 -4.06 -12.04
N LYS A 515 20.52 -3.99 -12.05
CA LYS A 515 21.39 -4.91 -12.80
C LYS A 515 22.31 -5.73 -11.89
N PHE A 516 22.45 -5.35 -10.63
CA PHE A 516 23.37 -5.97 -9.69
C PHE A 516 22.64 -6.57 -8.48
N PRO A 517 23.17 -7.66 -7.89
CA PRO A 517 22.65 -8.22 -6.64
C PRO A 517 22.50 -7.15 -5.57
N VAL A 518 21.37 -7.14 -4.87
CA VAL A 518 21.09 -6.15 -3.83
C VAL A 518 21.28 -6.77 -2.46
N THR A 519 22.01 -6.10 -1.58
CA THR A 519 22.20 -6.51 -0.18
C THR A 519 21.50 -5.55 0.76
N VAL A 520 20.58 -6.07 1.59
CA VAL A 520 19.95 -5.34 2.69
C VAL A 520 20.65 -5.73 3.98
N VAL A 521 21.31 -4.76 4.62
CA VAL A 521 22.03 -4.95 5.88
C VAL A 521 21.21 -4.42 7.04
N GLN A 522 20.80 -5.30 7.95
CA GLN A 522 20.14 -4.95 9.21
C GLN A 522 21.19 -4.85 10.32
N MET A 523 21.47 -3.63 10.79
CA MET A 523 22.39 -3.44 11.93
C MET A 523 21.66 -3.66 13.25
N VAL A 524 22.25 -4.46 14.15
CA VAL A 524 21.65 -4.84 15.43
C VAL A 524 22.65 -4.71 16.57
N ALA A 525 22.33 -3.89 17.56
CA ALA A 525 23.15 -3.70 18.78
C ALA A 525 22.47 -4.24 20.05
N THR A 526 21.14 -4.31 20.07
CA THR A 526 20.37 -4.60 21.28
C THR A 526 19.28 -5.65 21.06
N ALA A 527 18.83 -6.28 22.15
CA ALA A 527 17.68 -7.20 22.13
C ALA A 527 16.37 -6.52 21.69
N ILE A 528 16.23 -5.21 21.94
CA ILE A 528 15.08 -4.41 21.48
C ILE A 528 15.10 -4.30 19.96
N GLU A 529 16.25 -3.92 19.39
CA GLU A 529 16.42 -3.85 17.93
C GLU A 529 16.15 -5.20 17.27
N ARG A 530 16.72 -6.30 17.82
CA ARG A 530 16.47 -7.66 17.34
C ARG A 530 14.98 -8.04 17.40
N GLY A 531 14.29 -7.63 18.46
CA GLY A 531 12.86 -7.87 18.63
C GLY A 531 12.01 -7.14 17.58
N ILE A 532 12.41 -5.92 17.19
CA ILE A 532 11.73 -5.16 16.13
C ILE A 532 11.93 -5.84 14.79
N TYR A 533 13.17 -6.20 14.41
CA TYR A 533 13.43 -6.92 13.16
C TYR A 533 12.69 -8.26 13.09
N LYS A 534 12.65 -9.04 14.19
CA LYS A 534 11.87 -10.28 14.24
C LYS A 534 10.38 -10.05 14.00
N THR A 535 9.84 -8.94 14.50
CA THR A 535 8.43 -8.57 14.28
C THR A 535 8.20 -8.14 12.84
N LEU A 536 9.13 -7.36 12.26
CA LEU A 536 9.10 -6.99 10.85
C LEU A 536 9.08 -8.23 9.95
N GLU A 537 10.02 -9.15 10.15
CA GLU A 537 10.15 -10.40 9.38
C GLU A 537 8.89 -11.26 9.46
N GLY A 538 8.31 -11.39 10.67
CA GLY A 538 7.04 -12.11 10.84
C GLY A 538 5.88 -11.46 10.08
N ASN A 539 5.80 -10.12 10.06
CA ASN A 539 4.79 -9.39 9.31
C ASN A 539 4.96 -9.52 7.80
N VAL A 540 6.20 -9.48 7.30
CA VAL A 540 6.52 -9.70 5.88
C VAL A 540 6.08 -11.11 5.47
N SER A 541 6.46 -12.12 6.24
CA SER A 541 6.09 -13.51 5.98
C SER A 541 4.57 -13.71 5.93
N MET A 542 3.79 -13.13 6.85
CA MET A 542 2.32 -13.21 6.80
C MET A 542 1.75 -12.56 5.54
N GLN A 543 2.32 -11.43 5.11
CA GLN A 543 1.89 -10.75 3.90
C GLN A 543 2.19 -11.58 2.65
N ASP A 544 3.36 -12.21 2.57
CA ASP A 544 3.74 -13.04 1.44
C ASP A 544 2.82 -14.26 1.31
N VAL A 545 2.48 -14.91 2.44
CA VAL A 545 1.50 -16.02 2.46
C VAL A 545 0.14 -15.58 1.92
N LEU A 546 -0.36 -14.42 2.34
CA LEU A 546 -1.62 -13.88 1.81
C LEU A 546 -1.53 -13.65 0.30
N LEU A 547 -0.46 -12.98 -0.16
CA LEU A 547 -0.28 -12.65 -1.58
C LEU A 547 -0.16 -13.92 -2.43
N ASP A 548 0.55 -14.94 -1.97
CA ASP A 548 0.66 -16.23 -2.65
C ASP A 548 -0.70 -16.91 -2.81
N TRP A 549 -1.57 -16.84 -1.81
CA TRP A 549 -2.93 -17.37 -1.94
C TRP A 549 -3.78 -16.59 -2.93
N ILE A 550 -3.63 -15.27 -3.00
CA ILE A 550 -4.36 -14.44 -3.97
C ILE A 550 -3.84 -14.72 -5.39
N ARG A 551 -2.52 -14.86 -5.56
CA ARG A 551 -1.88 -15.17 -6.85
C ARG A 551 -2.34 -16.51 -7.44
N ARG A 552 -2.61 -17.50 -6.59
CA ARG A 552 -3.16 -18.81 -7.00
C ARG A 552 -4.61 -18.77 -7.45
N ASP A 553 -5.38 -17.75 -7.06
CA ASP A 553 -6.77 -17.60 -7.52
C ASP A 553 -6.83 -16.92 -8.91
N VAL A 554 -5.72 -16.34 -9.39
CA VAL A 554 -5.63 -15.59 -10.66
C VAL A 554 -5.02 -16.44 -11.78
N LEU A 555 -4.16 -17.40 -11.41
CA LEU A 555 -3.55 -18.39 -12.30
C LEU A 555 -4.41 -19.65 -12.37
#